data_AF-A0A2Z7CTF5-F1
#
_entry.id   AF-A0A2Z7CTF5-F1
#
_cell.length_a   1.000
_cell.length_b   1.000
_cell.length_c   1.000
_cell.angle_alpha   90.00
_cell.angle_beta   90.00
_cell.angle_gamma   90.00
#
_symmetry.space_group_name_H-M   'P 1'
#
loop_
_entity.id
_entity.type
_entity.pdbx_description
1 polymer ?
#
loop_
_entity_poly.entity_id
_entity_poly.type
_entity_poly.pdbx_seq_one_letter_code
_entity_poly.pdbx_strand_id
1 'polypeptide(L)'
;MHFDTADIPLGTDTTVEQILLPTTAPPPTTDLSEQFSQFWAFFSKLSIKQLKTQSSIGNLQNHLLSRIHYLEKASTNARTQQEQDLRGHFKSVRREVQIPKTVLSFEEHEFKQGVLAQSGIFSTDLDTIRKEVRDISKELDDKLAVIRNDLLEFRVETQGQLGSLSTNLAKLLAFVTKGRDDKKGEVSSIHGRGQPPSGDGDGSGSRSEPSRKRGSSGSRQKSWRYWLNE
;
A
#
# COMPACT_ATOMS: atom_id res chain seq x y z
N MET A 1 -11.73 -4.60 -3.10
CA MET A 1 -11.11 -5.91 -2.83
C MET A 1 -10.93 -5.99 -1.33
N HIS A 2 -11.68 -6.87 -0.68
CA HIS A 2 -11.64 -7.09 0.77
C HIS A 2 -10.65 -8.22 1.00
N PHE A 3 -9.58 -7.95 1.73
CA PHE A 3 -8.65 -8.99 2.19
C PHE A 3 -9.04 -9.34 3.61
N ASP A 4 -9.52 -10.57 3.82
CA ASP A 4 -9.84 -11.09 5.14
C ASP A 4 -8.62 -11.84 5.70
N THR A 5 -8.56 -11.98 7.03
CA THR A 5 -7.43 -12.57 7.79
C THR A 5 -7.08 -14.02 7.39
N ALA A 6 -7.86 -14.65 6.52
CA ALA A 6 -7.61 -15.99 5.97
C ALA A 6 -6.67 -16.03 4.75
N ASP A 7 -6.32 -14.89 4.15
CA ASP A 7 -5.49 -14.84 2.92
C ASP A 7 -3.97 -14.82 3.20
N ILE A 8 -3.57 -14.88 4.48
CA ILE A 8 -2.18 -15.07 4.86
C ILE A 8 -1.93 -16.58 4.87
N PRO A 9 -1.07 -17.13 3.98
CA PRO A 9 -0.65 -18.52 4.15
C PRO A 9 0.03 -18.61 5.51
N LEU A 10 -0.61 -19.31 6.44
CA LEU A 10 -0.05 -19.70 7.73
C LEU A 10 1.11 -20.65 7.42
N GLY A 11 2.26 -20.05 7.09
CA GLY A 11 3.53 -20.71 7.04
C GLY A 11 3.75 -21.32 8.41
N THR A 12 3.60 -22.64 8.45
CA THR A 12 3.99 -23.60 9.48
C THR A 12 4.46 -22.96 10.77
N ASP A 13 3.72 -23.23 11.85
CA ASP A 13 4.15 -23.17 13.24
C ASP A 13 5.68 -23.25 13.31
N THR A 14 6.32 -22.07 13.24
CA THR A 14 7.69 -21.95 13.64
C THR A 14 7.54 -21.94 15.12
N THR A 15 7.45 -23.17 15.67
CA THR A 15 7.96 -23.46 16.99
C THR A 15 9.20 -22.61 17.10
N VAL A 16 9.08 -21.51 17.85
CA VAL A 16 10.22 -20.82 18.38
C VAL A 16 10.81 -21.90 19.26
N GLU A 17 11.66 -22.72 18.65
CA GLU A 17 12.60 -23.61 19.30
C GLU A 17 13.38 -22.64 20.17
N GLN A 18 12.85 -22.47 21.38
CA GLN A 18 13.49 -21.77 22.45
C GLN A 18 14.87 -22.36 22.46
N ILE A 19 15.84 -21.52 22.13
CA ILE A 19 17.28 -21.78 22.12
C ILE A 19 17.53 -22.80 23.22
N LEU A 20 17.54 -24.08 22.84
CA LEU A 20 17.81 -25.16 23.75
C LEU A 20 19.30 -25.03 23.92
N LEU A 21 19.68 -24.25 24.92
CA LEU A 21 21.01 -24.25 25.50
C LEU A 21 21.44 -25.71 25.48
N PRO A 22 22.52 -26.06 24.75
CA PRO A 22 23.02 -27.41 24.82
C PRO A 22 23.25 -27.64 26.31
N THR A 23 22.48 -28.58 26.88
CA THR A 23 22.69 -29.10 28.22
C THR A 23 24.01 -29.84 28.13
N THR A 24 25.08 -29.05 28.13
CA THR A 24 26.44 -29.52 28.15
C THR A 24 26.62 -29.92 29.59
N ALA A 25 26.71 -31.23 29.80
CA ALA A 25 27.11 -31.78 31.08
C ALA A 25 28.28 -30.93 31.61
N PRO A 26 28.25 -30.52 32.89
CA PRO A 26 29.30 -29.70 33.45
C PRO A 26 30.64 -30.33 33.06
N PRO A 27 31.61 -29.54 32.54
CA PRO A 27 32.93 -30.08 32.21
C PRO A 27 33.41 -30.85 33.44
N PRO A 28 34.13 -31.98 33.28
CA PRO A 28 34.61 -32.77 34.41
C PRO A 28 35.46 -31.85 35.27
N THR A 29 34.80 -31.25 36.24
CA THR A 29 35.38 -30.22 37.08
C THR A 29 36.18 -31.08 38.01
N THR A 30 37.46 -31.19 37.73
CA THR A 30 38.40 -31.73 38.70
C THR A 30 38.23 -30.81 39.89
N ASP A 31 37.43 -31.25 40.88
CA ASP A 31 36.97 -30.37 41.93
C ASP A 31 38.20 -30.02 42.76
N LEU A 32 38.76 -28.84 42.48
CA LEU A 32 39.94 -28.33 43.17
C LEU A 32 39.63 -28.25 44.66
N SER A 33 38.36 -28.03 45.04
CA SER A 33 37.90 -28.11 46.42
C SER A 33 38.10 -29.51 47.00
N GLU A 34 37.73 -30.55 46.25
CA GLU A 34 37.94 -31.95 46.63
C GLU A 34 39.44 -32.30 46.71
N GLN A 35 40.26 -31.89 45.74
CA GLN A 35 41.71 -32.13 45.79
C GLN A 35 42.39 -31.41 46.94
N PHE A 36 41.94 -30.18 47.27
CA PHE A 36 42.44 -29.41 48.40
C PHE A 36 42.00 -30.05 49.73
N SER A 37 40.74 -30.48 49.82
CA SER A 37 40.22 -31.23 50.98
C SER A 37 40.99 -32.53 51.21
N GLN A 38 41.28 -33.28 50.15
CA GLN A 38 42.12 -34.49 50.21
C GLN A 38 43.55 -34.17 50.64
N PHE A 39 44.13 -33.06 50.17
CA PHE A 39 45.45 -32.60 50.58
C PHE A 39 45.50 -32.24 52.08
N TRP A 40 44.51 -31.52 52.59
CA TRP A 40 44.40 -31.19 54.02
C TRP A 40 44.23 -32.43 54.89
N ALA A 41 43.36 -33.36 54.49
CA ALA A 41 43.18 -34.62 55.21
C ALA A 41 44.49 -35.43 55.26
N PHE A 42 45.23 -35.45 54.16
CA PHE A 42 46.54 -36.11 54.09
C PHE A 42 47.58 -35.42 54.97
N PHE A 43 47.67 -34.09 54.92
CA PHE A 43 48.56 -33.27 55.73
C PHE A 43 48.35 -33.51 57.23
N SER A 44 47.10 -33.44 57.70
CA SER A 44 46.74 -33.69 59.10
C SER A 44 47.16 -35.10 59.54
N LYS A 45 46.90 -36.12 58.70
CA LYS A 45 47.27 -37.51 58.98
C LYS A 45 48.78 -37.73 59.04
N LEU A 46 49.54 -37.04 58.19
CA LEU A 46 51.00 -37.20 58.11
C LEU A 46 51.72 -36.43 59.23
N SER A 47 51.25 -35.24 59.59
CA SER A 47 51.74 -34.43 60.71
C SER A 47 51.64 -35.17 62.04
N ILE A 48 50.50 -35.83 62.30
CA ILE A 48 50.26 -36.64 63.51
C ILE A 48 51.23 -37.84 63.60
N LYS A 49 51.70 -38.38 62.47
CA LYS A 49 52.55 -39.60 62.43
C LYS A 49 54.05 -39.33 62.50
N GLN A 50 54.56 -38.20 62.00
CA GLN A 50 55.98 -38.06 61.61
C GLN A 50 56.85 -37.13 62.50
N LEU A 51 56.35 -36.56 63.59
CA LEU A 51 57.09 -35.53 64.37
C LEU A 51 58.07 -36.05 65.46
N LYS A 52 58.45 -37.33 65.43
CA LYS A 52 59.18 -37.97 66.55
C LYS A 52 60.72 -38.03 66.36
N THR A 53 61.25 -37.78 65.15
CA THR A 53 62.69 -37.88 64.82
C THR A 53 63.10 -36.94 63.67
N GLN A 54 64.37 -36.54 63.56
CA GLN A 54 64.85 -35.59 62.53
C GLN A 54 64.78 -36.16 61.09
N SER A 55 65.01 -37.46 60.90
CA SER A 55 64.91 -38.15 59.58
C SER A 55 63.49 -38.15 59.01
N SER A 56 62.47 -38.27 59.86
CA SER A 56 61.06 -38.27 59.44
C SER A 56 60.58 -36.89 58.97
N ILE A 57 61.20 -35.81 59.45
CA ILE A 57 60.92 -34.44 59.03
C ILE A 57 61.33 -34.21 57.57
N GLY A 58 62.51 -34.70 57.15
CA GLY A 58 62.98 -34.57 55.77
C GLY A 58 62.11 -35.35 54.77
N ASN A 59 61.66 -36.56 55.14
CA ASN A 59 60.74 -37.36 54.32
C ASN A 59 59.38 -36.65 54.14
N LEU A 60 58.82 -36.13 55.24
CA LEU A 60 57.59 -35.33 55.22
C LEU A 60 57.72 -34.11 54.28
N GLN A 61 58.82 -33.36 54.37
CA GLN A 61 59.06 -32.19 53.51
C GLN A 61 59.08 -32.55 52.02
N ASN A 62 59.82 -33.60 51.63
CA ASN A 62 59.90 -34.05 50.24
C ASN A 62 58.54 -34.50 49.70
N HIS A 63 57.74 -35.19 50.52
CA HIS A 63 56.40 -35.63 50.12
C HIS A 63 55.45 -34.43 49.96
N LEU A 64 55.52 -33.42 50.84
CA LEU A 64 54.70 -32.21 50.73
C LEU A 64 55.04 -31.41 49.47
N LEU A 65 56.33 -31.20 49.20
CA LEU A 65 56.81 -30.54 47.98
C LEU A 65 56.31 -31.27 46.72
N SER A 66 56.40 -32.60 46.71
CA SER A 66 55.93 -33.41 45.58
C SER A 66 54.43 -33.26 45.34
N ARG A 67 53.63 -33.22 46.42
CA ARG A 67 52.17 -33.07 46.32
C ARG A 67 51.76 -31.66 45.91
N ILE A 68 52.41 -30.62 46.43
CA ILE A 68 52.20 -29.22 46.01
C ILE A 68 52.51 -29.08 44.53
N HIS A 69 53.68 -29.53 44.08
CA HIS A 69 54.08 -29.49 42.68
C HIS A 69 53.09 -30.24 41.76
N TYR A 70 52.58 -31.40 42.20
CA TYR A 70 51.54 -32.13 41.45
C TYR A 70 50.25 -31.31 41.32
N LEU A 71 49.77 -30.72 42.43
CA LEU A 71 48.54 -29.90 42.43
C LEU A 71 48.70 -28.64 41.59
N GLU A 72 49.86 -27.98 41.63
CA GLU A 72 50.18 -26.84 40.77
C GLU A 72 50.14 -27.21 39.29
N LYS A 73 50.74 -28.35 38.92
CA LYS A 73 50.69 -28.86 37.55
C LYS A 73 49.27 -29.22 37.12
N ALA A 74 48.50 -29.87 37.99
CA ALA A 74 47.11 -30.21 37.70
C ALA A 74 46.24 -28.96 37.53
N SER A 75 46.43 -27.93 38.37
CA SER A 75 45.72 -26.66 38.31
C SER A 75 46.05 -25.87 37.04
N THR A 76 47.33 -25.77 36.68
CA THR A 76 47.74 -25.09 35.44
C THR A 76 47.19 -25.80 34.20
N ASN A 77 47.19 -27.12 34.17
CA ASN A 77 46.58 -27.90 33.09
C ASN A 77 45.05 -27.73 33.01
N ALA A 78 44.35 -27.75 34.15
CA ALA A 78 42.91 -27.54 34.18
C ALA A 78 42.54 -26.14 33.67
N ARG A 79 43.30 -25.12 34.09
CA ARG A 79 43.11 -23.74 33.62
C ARG A 79 43.32 -23.61 32.12
N THR A 80 44.40 -24.17 31.57
CA THR A 80 44.67 -24.09 30.13
C THR A 80 43.60 -24.82 29.32
N GLN A 81 43.11 -25.96 29.82
CA GLN A 81 42.01 -26.70 29.20
C GLN A 81 40.72 -25.87 29.19
N GLN A 82 40.38 -25.21 30.30
CA GLN A 82 39.21 -24.33 30.38
C GLN A 82 39.33 -23.14 29.41
N GLU A 83 40.50 -22.52 29.31
CA GLU A 83 40.73 -21.41 28.39
C GLU A 83 40.62 -21.84 26.91
N GLN A 84 41.06 -23.06 26.58
CA GLN A 84 40.90 -23.64 25.25
C GLN A 84 39.43 -23.94 24.93
N ASP A 85 38.70 -24.48 25.90
CA ASP A 85 37.28 -24.81 25.76
C ASP A 85 36.43 -23.54 25.58
N LEU A 86 36.61 -22.54 26.44
CA LEU A 86 35.96 -21.23 26.30
C LEU A 86 36.27 -20.57 24.95
N ARG A 87 37.52 -20.67 24.49
CA ARG A 87 37.92 -20.18 23.16
C ARG A 87 37.21 -20.95 22.03
N GLY A 88 37.01 -22.25 22.19
CA GLY A 88 36.22 -23.10 21.28
C GLY A 88 34.76 -22.64 21.24
N HIS A 89 34.13 -22.49 22.40
CA HIS A 89 32.76 -22.01 22.53
C HIS A 89 32.55 -20.64 21.88
N PHE A 90 33.43 -19.67 22.13
CA PHE A 90 33.34 -18.35 21.50
C PHE A 90 33.43 -18.40 19.97
N LYS A 91 34.28 -19.28 19.41
CA LYS A 91 34.35 -19.50 17.96
C LYS A 91 33.06 -20.14 17.43
N SER A 92 32.49 -21.09 18.16
CA SER A 92 31.24 -21.75 17.80
C SER A 92 30.09 -20.76 17.76
N VAL A 93 29.86 -20.02 18.85
CA VAL A 93 28.79 -19.01 18.95
C VAL A 93 28.94 -17.94 17.87
N ARG A 94 30.17 -17.48 17.59
CA ARG A 94 30.40 -16.53 16.49
C ARG A 94 29.94 -17.11 15.15
N ARG A 95 30.25 -18.37 14.85
CA ARG A 95 29.81 -19.01 13.59
C ARG A 95 28.29 -19.16 13.56
N GLU A 96 27.71 -19.63 14.65
CA GLU A 96 26.27 -19.85 14.80
C GLU A 96 25.46 -18.57 14.61
N VAL A 97 25.99 -17.40 15.00
CA VAL A 97 25.34 -16.09 14.75
C VAL A 97 25.58 -15.60 13.32
N GLN A 98 26.77 -15.85 12.76
CA GLN A 98 27.14 -15.31 11.45
C GLN A 98 26.43 -16.02 10.29
N ILE A 99 26.20 -17.34 10.39
CA ILE A 99 25.49 -18.11 9.36
C ILE A 99 24.07 -17.56 9.11
N PRO A 100 23.15 -17.53 10.10
CA PRO A 100 21.80 -17.03 9.88
C PRO A 100 21.80 -15.56 9.48
N LYS A 101 22.73 -14.75 10.00
CA LYS A 101 22.88 -13.36 9.55
C LYS A 101 23.17 -13.26 8.05
N THR A 102 24.04 -14.11 7.52
CA THR A 102 24.33 -14.13 6.07
C THR A 102 23.16 -14.66 5.25
N VAL A 103 22.44 -15.66 5.75
CA VAL A 103 21.26 -16.23 5.10
C VAL A 103 20.14 -15.18 5.02
N LEU A 104 19.80 -14.54 6.13
CA LEU A 104 18.79 -13.48 6.18
C LEU A 104 19.15 -12.30 5.27
N SER A 105 20.43 -11.91 5.22
CA SER A 105 20.87 -10.83 4.33
C SER A 105 20.72 -11.20 2.85
N PHE A 106 20.89 -12.48 2.49
CA PHE A 106 20.69 -12.96 1.13
C PHE A 106 19.21 -12.98 0.77
N GLU A 107 18.37 -13.51 1.65
CA GLU A 107 16.91 -13.56 1.48
C GLU A 107 16.29 -12.17 1.37
N GLU A 108 16.72 -11.21 2.21
CA GLU A 108 16.28 -9.81 2.12
C GLU A 108 16.66 -9.19 0.76
N HIS A 109 17.86 -9.52 0.25
CA HIS A 109 18.30 -9.03 -1.05
C HIS A 109 17.47 -9.62 -2.19
N GLU A 110 17.24 -10.94 -2.21
CA GLU A 110 16.40 -11.59 -3.23
C GLU A 110 14.97 -11.06 -3.19
N PHE A 111 14.39 -10.89 -2.00
CA PHE A 111 13.07 -10.30 -1.84
C PHE A 111 13.00 -8.89 -2.42
N LYS A 112 13.98 -8.01 -2.12
CA LYS A 112 14.05 -6.66 -2.69
C LYS A 112 14.13 -6.68 -4.21
N GLN A 113 14.94 -7.58 -4.79
CA GLN A 113 15.02 -7.72 -6.24
C GLN A 113 13.69 -8.17 -6.85
N GLY A 114 13.01 -9.13 -6.23
CA GLY A 114 11.68 -9.58 -6.66
C GLY A 114 10.65 -8.45 -6.64
N VAL A 115 10.61 -7.67 -5.56
CA VAL A 115 9.71 -6.50 -5.44
C VAL A 115 10.03 -5.44 -6.50
N LEU A 116 11.30 -5.14 -6.75
CA LEU A 116 11.70 -4.18 -7.78
C LEU A 116 11.30 -4.64 -9.18
N ALA A 117 11.52 -5.92 -9.51
CA ALA A 117 11.13 -6.48 -10.80
C ALA A 117 9.61 -6.39 -11.00
N GLN A 118 8.83 -6.77 -10.00
CA GLN A 118 7.37 -6.71 -10.06
C GLN A 118 6.85 -5.28 -10.17
N SER A 119 7.42 -4.35 -9.40
CA SER A 119 7.10 -2.91 -9.49
C SER A 119 7.38 -2.35 -10.89
N GLY A 120 8.48 -2.77 -11.52
CA GLY A 120 8.79 -2.43 -12.90
C GLY A 120 7.71 -2.87 -13.89
N ILE A 121 7.27 -4.14 -13.78
CA ILE A 121 6.20 -4.70 -14.64
C ILE A 121 4.89 -3.91 -14.45
N PHE A 122 4.46 -3.69 -13.21
CA PHE A 122 3.23 -2.94 -12.95
C PHE A 122 3.32 -1.50 -13.43
N SER A 123 4.48 -0.86 -13.32
CA SER A 123 4.68 0.49 -13.87
C SER A 123 4.51 0.51 -15.39
N THR A 124 5.06 -0.48 -16.11
CA THR A 124 4.93 -0.54 -17.57
C THR A 124 3.50 -0.84 -18.01
N ASP A 125 2.80 -1.75 -17.32
CA ASP A 125 1.40 -2.07 -17.62
C ASP A 125 0.51 -0.85 -17.38
N LEU A 126 0.73 -0.15 -16.27
CA LEU A 126 -0.02 1.04 -15.92
C LEU A 126 0.19 2.18 -16.93
N ASP A 127 1.41 2.38 -17.43
CA ASP A 127 1.68 3.36 -18.47
C ASP A 127 1.07 2.96 -19.83
N THR A 128 1.02 1.67 -20.12
CA THR A 128 0.32 1.13 -21.30
C THR A 128 -1.19 1.41 -21.22
N ILE A 129 -1.83 1.07 -20.10
CA ILE A 129 -3.25 1.35 -19.85
C ILE A 129 -3.54 2.85 -19.94
N ARG A 130 -2.69 3.71 -19.34
CA ARG A 130 -2.84 5.17 -19.44
C ARG A 130 -2.78 5.65 -20.89
N LYS A 131 -1.95 5.03 -21.73
CA LYS A 131 -1.86 5.36 -23.15
C LYS A 131 -3.13 4.95 -23.89
N GLU A 132 -3.59 3.72 -23.70
CA GLU A 132 -4.82 3.22 -24.32
C GLU A 132 -6.04 4.09 -23.95
N VAL A 133 -6.17 4.47 -22.68
CA VAL A 133 -7.26 5.36 -22.22
C VAL A 133 -7.20 6.72 -22.92
N ARG A 134 -6.00 7.30 -23.12
CA ARG A 134 -5.84 8.55 -23.87
C ARG A 134 -6.22 8.39 -25.34
N ASP A 135 -5.80 7.30 -25.96
CA ASP A 135 -6.08 7.01 -27.37
C ASP A 135 -7.59 6.81 -27.59
N ILE A 136 -8.27 6.05 -26.71
CA ILE A 136 -9.74 5.88 -26.73
C ILE A 136 -10.46 7.21 -26.52
N SER A 137 -10.03 8.02 -25.55
CA SER A 137 -10.63 9.34 -25.29
C SER A 137 -10.55 10.23 -26.54
N LYS A 138 -9.39 10.21 -27.22
CA LYS A 138 -9.20 10.98 -28.45
C LYS A 138 -10.09 10.46 -29.58
N GLU A 139 -10.17 9.15 -29.79
CA GLU A 139 -11.05 8.56 -30.80
C GLU A 139 -12.52 8.92 -30.55
N LEU A 140 -12.95 8.93 -29.29
CA LEU A 140 -14.29 9.34 -28.91
C LEU A 140 -14.55 10.82 -29.23
N ASP A 141 -13.61 11.70 -28.89
CA ASP A 141 -13.70 13.13 -29.18
C ASP A 141 -13.77 13.39 -30.70
N ASP A 142 -12.95 12.68 -31.48
CA ASP A 142 -12.94 12.78 -32.95
C ASP A 142 -14.29 12.33 -33.55
N LYS A 143 -14.82 11.18 -33.12
CA LYS A 143 -16.16 10.71 -33.56
C LYS A 143 -17.27 11.68 -33.17
N LEU A 144 -17.19 12.25 -31.97
CA LEU A 144 -18.16 13.20 -31.48
C LEU A 144 -18.11 14.53 -32.25
N ALA A 145 -16.91 14.96 -32.69
CA ALA A 145 -16.75 16.10 -33.59
C ALA A 145 -17.40 15.85 -34.96
N VAL A 146 -17.21 14.67 -35.54
CA VAL A 146 -17.86 14.27 -36.81
C VAL A 146 -19.38 14.32 -36.68
N ILE A 147 -19.95 13.65 -35.66
CA ILE A 147 -21.42 13.65 -35.44
C ILE A 147 -21.97 15.07 -35.25
N ARG A 148 -21.25 15.93 -34.51
CA ARG A 148 -21.65 17.32 -34.33
C ARG A 148 -21.67 18.08 -35.66
N ASN A 149 -20.69 17.85 -36.54
CA ASN A 149 -20.64 18.49 -37.84
C ASN A 149 -21.81 18.02 -38.73
N ASP A 150 -22.03 16.71 -38.83
CA ASP A 150 -23.14 16.13 -39.62
C ASP A 150 -24.50 16.66 -39.15
N LEU A 151 -24.70 16.80 -37.84
CA LEU A 151 -25.92 17.37 -37.27
C LEU A 151 -26.10 18.86 -37.63
N LEU A 152 -25.00 19.63 -37.64
CA LEU A 152 -25.03 21.03 -38.04
C LEU A 152 -25.35 21.17 -39.53
N GLU A 153 -24.74 20.35 -40.39
CA GLU A 153 -25.01 20.31 -41.82
C GLU A 153 -26.47 19.93 -42.10
N PHE A 154 -26.97 18.86 -41.48
CA PHE A 154 -28.38 18.45 -41.57
C PHE A 154 -29.34 19.57 -41.17
N ARG A 155 -29.04 20.29 -40.08
CA ARG A 155 -29.84 21.43 -39.61
C ARG A 155 -29.85 22.57 -40.64
N VAL A 156 -28.69 22.92 -41.19
CA VAL A 156 -28.56 23.98 -42.19
C VAL A 156 -29.33 23.61 -43.47
N GLU A 157 -29.18 22.38 -43.95
CA GLU A 157 -29.88 21.90 -45.14
C GLU A 157 -31.40 21.91 -44.94
N THR A 158 -31.89 21.37 -43.81
CA THR A 158 -33.32 21.34 -43.48
C THR A 158 -33.91 22.75 -43.38
N GLN A 159 -33.17 23.70 -42.79
CA GLN A 159 -33.59 25.11 -42.73
C GLN A 159 -33.69 25.73 -44.13
N GLY A 160 -32.74 25.43 -45.02
CA GLY A 160 -32.78 25.85 -46.42
C GLY A 160 -34.00 25.29 -47.16
N GLN A 161 -34.27 24.00 -47.01
CA GLN A 161 -35.43 23.33 -47.62
C GLN A 161 -36.75 23.91 -47.11
N LEU A 162 -36.89 24.09 -45.79
CA LEU A 162 -38.09 24.69 -45.19
C LEU A 162 -38.30 26.13 -45.67
N GLY A 163 -37.23 26.92 -45.79
CA GLY A 163 -37.28 28.28 -46.34
C GLY A 163 -37.76 28.33 -47.80
N SER A 164 -37.27 27.41 -48.63
CA SER A 164 -37.74 27.23 -50.01
C SER A 164 -39.23 26.86 -50.08
N LEU A 165 -39.66 25.90 -49.27
CA LEU A 165 -41.06 25.49 -49.17
C LEU A 165 -41.96 26.66 -48.73
N SER A 166 -41.57 27.38 -47.69
CA SER A 166 -42.29 28.57 -47.21
C SER A 166 -42.44 29.64 -48.30
N THR A 167 -41.37 29.91 -49.05
CA THR A 167 -41.39 30.85 -50.16
C THR A 167 -42.33 30.40 -51.28
N ASN A 168 -42.33 29.12 -51.63
CA ASN A 168 -43.22 28.57 -52.65
C ASN A 168 -44.70 28.61 -52.21
N LEU A 169 -44.99 28.34 -50.93
CA LEU A 169 -46.33 28.48 -50.37
C LEU A 169 -46.81 29.93 -50.39
N ALA A 170 -45.94 30.89 -50.05
CA ALA A 170 -46.26 32.32 -50.13
C ALA A 170 -46.60 32.75 -51.57
N LYS A 171 -45.83 32.28 -52.57
CA LYS A 171 -46.12 32.51 -54.00
C LYS A 171 -47.48 31.94 -54.41
N LEU A 172 -47.79 30.71 -54.00
CA LEU A 172 -49.07 30.07 -54.29
C LEU A 172 -50.24 30.83 -53.65
N LEU A 173 -50.08 31.23 -52.37
CA LEU A 173 -51.09 32.02 -51.66
C LEU A 173 -51.36 33.34 -52.38
N ALA A 174 -50.30 34.08 -52.76
CA ALA A 174 -50.40 35.33 -53.51
C ALA A 174 -51.09 35.13 -54.88
N PHE A 175 -50.84 34.03 -55.57
CA PHE A 175 -51.51 33.69 -56.82
C PHE A 175 -53.02 33.47 -56.62
N VAL A 176 -53.41 32.70 -55.59
CA VAL A 176 -54.82 32.42 -55.26
C VAL A 176 -55.56 33.69 -54.81
N THR A 177 -54.94 34.53 -53.99
CA THR A 177 -55.56 35.78 -53.52
C THR A 177 -55.68 36.83 -54.62
N LYS A 178 -54.72 36.89 -55.56
CA LYS A 178 -54.77 37.81 -56.72
C LYS A 178 -55.98 37.57 -57.63
N GLY A 179 -56.35 36.31 -57.88
CA GLY A 179 -57.55 35.98 -58.67
C GLY A 179 -58.88 36.39 -58.02
N ARG A 180 -58.87 36.77 -56.73
CA ARG A 180 -60.04 37.25 -55.98
C ARG A 180 -60.17 38.79 -55.99
N ASP A 181 -59.07 39.53 -56.04
CA ASP A 181 -59.08 41.01 -56.12
C ASP A 181 -59.45 41.51 -57.52
N ASP A 182 -59.03 40.83 -58.59
CA ASP A 182 -59.37 41.18 -59.98
C ASP A 182 -60.86 40.97 -60.33
N LYS A 183 -61.68 40.46 -59.38
CA LYS A 183 -63.13 40.33 -59.51
C LYS A 183 -63.94 41.24 -58.59
N LYS A 184 -63.30 42.16 -57.85
CA LYS A 184 -64.03 43.30 -57.27
C LYS A 184 -64.14 44.40 -58.30
N GLY A 185 -65.17 44.27 -59.14
CA GLY A 185 -65.78 45.42 -59.79
C GLY A 185 -66.11 46.48 -58.74
N GLU A 186 -65.90 47.73 -59.13
CA GLU A 186 -66.28 48.93 -58.39
C GLU A 186 -67.67 48.79 -57.76
N VAL A 187 -67.74 48.73 -56.43
CA VAL A 187 -68.81 49.41 -55.70
C VAL A 187 -68.17 50.10 -54.52
N SER A 188 -67.98 51.40 -54.71
CA SER A 188 -68.09 52.49 -53.75
C SER A 188 -67.22 52.48 -52.50
N SER A 189 -66.30 53.45 -52.52
CA SER A 189 -66.05 54.42 -51.44
C SER A 189 -67.22 54.58 -50.47
N ILE A 190 -67.02 54.22 -49.19
CA ILE A 190 -67.52 55.02 -48.05
C ILE A 190 -66.47 55.02 -46.95
N HIS A 191 -66.03 56.25 -46.69
CA HIS A 191 -65.30 56.78 -45.55
C HIS A 191 -65.80 56.24 -44.20
N GLY A 192 -64.92 55.71 -43.35
CA GLY A 192 -65.32 55.15 -42.04
C GLY A 192 -64.15 54.93 -41.10
N ARG A 193 -63.52 56.03 -40.72
CA ARG A 193 -62.53 56.18 -39.65
C ARG A 193 -62.96 55.42 -38.38
N GLY A 194 -62.13 54.52 -37.89
CA GLY A 194 -62.40 53.77 -36.66
C GLY A 194 -61.16 53.19 -36.02
N GLN A 195 -60.28 54.06 -35.49
CA GLN A 195 -59.38 53.64 -34.42
C GLN A 195 -60.18 53.51 -33.11
N PRO A 196 -60.01 52.44 -32.34
CA PRO A 196 -60.24 52.47 -30.90
C PRO A 196 -58.95 52.81 -30.12
N PRO A 197 -59.07 53.30 -28.89
CA PRO A 197 -58.14 54.23 -28.26
C PRO A 197 -57.01 53.53 -27.48
N SER A 198 -55.87 54.22 -27.39
CA SER A 198 -54.89 54.02 -26.32
C SER A 198 -55.46 54.58 -25.02
N GLY A 199 -55.50 53.74 -24.00
CA GLY A 199 -55.71 54.11 -22.60
C GLY A 199 -55.73 52.83 -21.77
N ASP A 200 -55.38 52.79 -20.50
CA ASP A 200 -54.74 53.71 -19.57
C ASP A 200 -54.48 52.82 -18.33
N GLY A 201 -53.45 53.11 -17.55
CA GLY A 201 -53.13 52.40 -16.31
C GLY A 201 -51.62 52.35 -16.14
N ASP A 202 -50.95 53.38 -15.63
CA ASP A 202 -51.09 54.00 -14.30
C ASP A 202 -50.80 53.01 -13.15
N GLY A 203 -49.93 53.41 -12.24
CA GLY A 203 -49.53 52.66 -11.05
C GLY A 203 -48.02 52.36 -11.00
N SER A 204 -47.16 53.29 -10.60
CA SER A 204 -46.90 53.67 -9.20
C SER A 204 -46.18 52.58 -8.40
N GLY A 205 -45.06 52.96 -7.75
CA GLY A 205 -44.69 52.35 -6.47
C GLY A 205 -43.28 51.77 -6.37
N SER A 206 -42.35 52.63 -5.96
CA SER A 206 -41.00 52.29 -5.48
C SER A 206 -40.99 51.38 -4.25
N ARG A 207 -39.86 50.65 -4.11
CA ARG A 207 -39.21 50.13 -2.87
C ARG A 207 -39.94 49.03 -2.08
N SER A 208 -39.26 47.89 -1.91
CA SER A 208 -38.62 47.49 -0.63
C SER A 208 -37.96 46.11 -0.72
N GLU A 209 -36.64 46.05 -0.51
CA GLU A 209 -36.02 44.96 0.28
C GLU A 209 -36.47 45.10 1.76
N PRO A 210 -36.42 44.08 2.67
CA PRO A 210 -35.39 43.03 2.72
C PRO A 210 -35.79 41.62 3.27
N SER A 211 -34.84 40.69 3.11
CA SER A 211 -34.46 39.56 3.99
C SER A 211 -35.50 38.55 4.49
N ARG A 212 -35.27 37.25 4.21
CA ARG A 212 -35.06 36.19 5.22
C ARG A 212 -34.75 34.83 4.58
N LYS A 213 -33.60 34.27 4.97
CA LYS A 213 -33.27 32.85 5.23
C LYS A 213 -34.43 31.85 5.06
N ARG A 214 -34.17 30.74 4.35
CA ARG A 214 -34.10 29.35 4.89
C ARG A 214 -34.43 28.31 3.81
N GLY A 215 -33.62 27.25 3.73
CA GLY A 215 -34.15 25.92 3.41
C GLY A 215 -33.66 25.29 2.11
N SER A 216 -32.59 24.50 2.25
CA SER A 216 -32.22 23.39 1.38
C SER A 216 -33.39 22.40 1.17
N SER A 217 -33.59 21.90 -0.05
CA SER A 217 -33.95 20.49 -0.35
C SER A 217 -34.32 20.29 -1.83
N GLY A 218 -33.79 19.24 -2.45
CA GLY A 218 -34.53 18.51 -3.50
C GLY A 218 -33.91 18.48 -4.90
N SER A 219 -32.84 17.71 -5.05
CA SER A 219 -32.38 17.22 -6.36
C SER A 219 -33.46 16.35 -7.04
N ARG A 220 -33.75 16.65 -8.31
CA ARG A 220 -34.43 15.72 -9.23
C ARG A 220 -33.63 15.62 -10.52
N GLN A 221 -32.57 14.82 -10.50
CA GLN A 221 -32.00 14.27 -11.73
C GLN A 221 -32.96 13.20 -12.26
N LYS A 222 -33.59 13.49 -13.41
CA LYS A 222 -34.30 12.48 -14.21
C LYS A 222 -33.25 11.68 -14.98
N SER A 223 -33.09 10.42 -14.59
CA SER A 223 -32.23 9.43 -15.24
C SER A 223 -32.92 8.86 -16.48
N TRP A 224 -32.38 9.11 -17.67
CA TRP A 224 -32.74 8.41 -18.91
C TRP A 224 -31.87 7.16 -19.03
N ARG A 225 -32.31 6.04 -18.46
CA ARG A 225 -31.71 4.73 -18.70
C ARG A 225 -32.79 3.70 -18.94
N TYR A 226 -33.22 3.55 -20.20
CA TYR A 226 -33.70 2.28 -20.77
C TYR A 226 -33.68 2.47 -22.29
N TRP A 227 -32.64 1.97 -22.95
CA TRP A 227 -32.63 1.53 -24.35
C TRP A 227 -31.26 0.93 -24.60
N LEU A 228 -31.14 -0.37 -24.37
CA LEU A 228 -30.17 -1.30 -24.98
C LEU A 228 -30.53 -2.69 -24.44
N ASN A 229 -31.43 -3.35 -25.16
CA ASN A 229 -31.64 -4.80 -25.21
C ASN A 229 -32.47 -5.05 -26.47
N GLU A 230 -31.79 -5.26 -27.59
CA GLU A 230 -31.95 -6.38 -28.54
C GLU A 230 -30.89 -6.22 -29.65
#